data_AF-A0A2V8ZN87-F1
#
_entry.id   AF-A0A2V8ZN87-F1
#
_cell.length_a   1.000
_cell.length_b   1.000
_cell.length_c   1.000
_cell.angle_alpha   90.00
_cell.angle_beta   90.00
_cell.angle_gamma   90.00
#
_symmetry.space_group_name_H-M   'P 1'
#
loop_
_entity.id
_entity.type
_entity.pdbx_description
1 polymer ?
#
loop_
_entity_poly.entity_id
_entity_poly.type
_entity_poly.pdbx_seq_one_letter_code
_entity_poly.pdbx_strand_id
1 'polypeptide(L)'
;YVGLNFANWQVSFGKQSLWWSPTQGGPLMFSDNADPVNMFRISRVSPFKLPWILGWLGPMRLEWFLGQLDGHQFVFQTDTGIVGQFGRPLDRQPFLQGQKISLKPTRNFEFSVSSTTVFAGGPGALTWHTFLRSYSLGNTLHGGDVGDPGDRRSGVDFSYRIPGMRNWLTFYGDAFTEDEFSPLGYPRKSAIRGGVYMPRIPGFPKLDLRLEGGSTVPPDFSGCNGCFYVNGHYPDGSYLNLGSLVGSWLGRAGQGEQVWSTYWLSSRNKIQFQFRHQKVDGDYLPQGGT
;
A
#
# COMPACT_ATOMS: atom_id res chain seq x y z
N TYR A 1 -7.37 10.41 16.89
CA TYR A 1 -6.16 9.78 17.44
C TYR A 1 -5.44 10.78 18.35
N VAL A 2 -4.55 10.31 19.22
CA VAL A 2 -3.64 11.16 20.01
C VAL A 2 -2.22 10.99 19.49
N GLY A 3 -1.38 12.02 19.60
CA GLY A 3 0.01 11.95 19.15
C GLY A 3 0.92 12.85 19.95
N LEU A 4 2.16 12.41 20.14
CA LEU A 4 3.21 13.13 20.86
C LEU A 4 4.47 13.19 19.99
N ASN A 5 5.10 14.36 19.97
CA ASN A 5 6.35 14.57 19.28
C ASN A 5 7.49 14.61 20.29
N PHE A 6 8.53 13.81 20.09
CA PHE A 6 9.76 13.84 20.87
C PHE A 6 10.97 13.58 19.97
N ALA A 7 12.03 14.37 20.13
CA ALA A 7 13.28 14.19 19.40
C ALA A 7 13.11 13.95 17.87
N ASN A 8 12.21 14.73 17.23
CA ASN A 8 11.84 14.64 15.81
C ASN A 8 11.18 13.31 15.38
N TRP A 9 10.75 12.49 16.34
CA TRP A 9 9.84 11.37 16.16
C TRP A 9 8.43 11.79 16.56
N GLN A 10 7.45 11.28 15.85
CA GLN A 10 6.04 11.34 16.20
C GLN A 10 5.57 9.94 16.55
N VAL A 11 5.00 9.80 17.74
CA VAL A 11 4.33 8.59 18.18
C VAL A 11 2.85 8.89 18.33
N SER A 12 2.00 8.10 17.69
CA SER A 12 0.55 8.29 17.71
C SER A 12 -0.21 6.99 17.92
N PHE A 13 -1.40 7.11 18.52
CA PHE A 13 -2.30 5.99 18.77
C PHE A 13 -3.75 6.38 18.48
N GLY A 14 -4.48 5.48 17.81
CA GLY A 14 -5.90 5.61 17.48
C GLY A 14 -6.18 5.35 16.00
N LYS A 15 -7.44 5.55 15.60
CA LYS A 15 -7.89 5.49 14.21
C LYS A 15 -7.13 6.48 13.32
N GLN A 16 -6.38 5.96 12.34
CA GLN A 16 -5.52 6.71 11.43
C GLN A 16 -5.60 6.12 10.01
N SER A 17 -5.54 6.99 9.00
CA SER A 17 -5.38 6.58 7.59
C SER A 17 -3.95 6.90 7.13
N LEU A 18 -3.45 6.15 6.16
CA LEU A 18 -2.11 6.29 5.60
C LEU A 18 -2.17 6.45 4.09
N TRP A 19 -1.10 7.03 3.54
CA TRP A 19 -0.95 7.22 2.10
C TRP A 19 0.47 6.82 1.69
N TRP A 20 0.64 5.59 1.24
CA TRP A 20 1.95 4.96 1.04
C TRP A 20 2.41 4.92 -0.42
N SER A 21 2.29 6.03 -1.16
CA SER A 21 2.85 6.19 -2.51
C SER A 21 2.81 7.67 -2.94
N PRO A 22 3.62 8.12 -3.90
CA PRO A 22 3.43 9.41 -4.57
C PRO A 22 2.20 9.44 -5.50
N THR A 23 1.59 8.30 -5.86
CA THR A 23 0.33 8.29 -6.61
C THR A 23 -0.76 9.01 -5.83
N GLN A 24 -1.72 9.60 -6.52
CA GLN A 24 -2.71 10.54 -5.98
C GLN A 24 -4.14 10.02 -6.10
N GLY A 25 -4.37 8.99 -6.91
CA GLY A 25 -5.66 8.31 -7.00
C GLY A 25 -5.87 7.18 -6.00
N GLY A 26 -4.84 6.76 -5.24
CA GLY A 26 -4.91 5.67 -4.25
C GLY A 26 -3.71 4.70 -4.31
N PRO A 27 -2.77 4.72 -3.35
CA PRO A 27 -1.60 3.84 -3.32
C PRO A 27 -1.98 2.36 -3.35
N LEU A 28 -1.13 1.53 -3.96
CA LEU A 28 -1.35 0.10 -3.98
C LEU A 28 -1.21 -0.55 -2.59
N MET A 29 -0.23 -0.12 -1.80
CA MET A 29 0.10 -0.74 -0.49
C MET A 29 -0.80 -0.31 0.66
N PHE A 30 -1.12 0.99 0.78
CA PHE A 30 -1.99 1.50 1.85
C PHE A 30 -2.53 2.87 1.41
N SER A 31 -3.84 2.96 1.27
CA SER A 31 -4.59 4.15 0.90
C SER A 31 -5.64 4.52 1.95
N ASP A 32 -6.46 5.52 1.65
CA ASP A 32 -7.63 5.93 2.41
C ASP A 32 -8.94 5.31 1.90
N ASN A 33 -8.86 4.24 1.09
CA ASN A 33 -10.02 3.53 0.55
C ASN A 33 -10.79 2.70 1.59
N ALA A 34 -10.22 2.48 2.77
CA ALA A 34 -10.88 1.85 3.90
C ALA A 34 -11.02 2.81 5.08
N ASP A 35 -11.92 2.49 6.00
CA ASP A 35 -12.04 3.20 7.26
C ASP A 35 -10.68 3.25 7.99
N PRO A 36 -10.34 4.37 8.66
CA PRO A 36 -9.08 4.49 9.39
C PRO A 36 -8.87 3.36 10.40
N VAL A 37 -7.76 2.63 10.25
CA VAL A 37 -7.36 1.51 11.10
C VAL A 37 -6.93 2.03 12.47
N ASN A 38 -7.34 1.35 13.55
CA ASN A 38 -6.86 1.67 14.88
C ASN A 38 -5.41 1.19 15.02
N MET A 39 -4.45 2.12 15.09
CA MET A 39 -3.04 1.77 15.05
C MET A 39 -2.18 2.57 16.02
N PHE A 40 -1.11 1.92 16.46
CA PHE A 40 0.07 2.56 17.02
C PHE A 40 1.06 2.85 15.88
N ARG A 41 1.52 4.09 15.76
CA ARG A 41 2.39 4.54 14.67
C ARG A 41 3.57 5.31 15.20
N ILE A 42 4.74 5.02 14.67
CA ILE A 42 5.98 5.75 14.90
C ILE A 42 6.46 6.28 13.54
N SER A 43 6.62 7.60 13.42
CA SER A 43 7.11 8.18 12.19
C SER A 43 8.11 9.30 12.44
N ARG A 44 9.02 9.50 11.51
CA ARG A 44 9.94 10.63 11.56
C ARG A 44 9.24 11.91 11.09
N VAL A 45 9.29 12.96 11.91
CA VAL A 45 8.72 14.29 11.59
C VAL A 45 9.55 14.99 10.52
N SER A 46 10.87 14.98 10.68
CA SER A 46 11.82 15.59 9.74
C SER A 46 12.84 14.57 9.23
N PRO A 47 13.06 14.44 7.91
CA PRO A 47 14.06 13.54 7.37
C PRO A 47 15.46 13.77 7.95
N PHE A 48 16.26 12.71 8.07
CA PHE A 48 17.65 12.79 8.53
C PHE A 48 18.59 12.15 7.51
N LYS A 49 19.88 12.50 7.54
CA LYS A 49 20.89 11.86 6.69
C LYS A 49 21.67 10.84 7.49
N LEU A 50 21.97 9.70 6.88
CA LEU A 50 22.91 8.74 7.44
C LEU A 50 24.34 9.31 7.40
N PRO A 51 25.18 8.99 8.38
CA PRO A 51 26.56 9.46 8.40
C PRO A 51 27.41 8.78 7.32
N TRP A 52 28.57 9.38 7.05
CA TRP A 52 29.69 8.73 6.36
C TRP A 52 29.33 8.28 4.93
N ILE A 53 29.78 7.09 4.52
CA ILE A 53 29.51 6.54 3.18
C ILE A 53 28.02 6.37 2.90
N LEU A 54 27.14 6.29 3.90
CA LEU A 54 25.69 6.17 3.65
C LEU A 54 25.01 7.52 3.36
N GLY A 55 25.75 8.63 3.44
CA GLY A 55 25.22 9.98 3.18
C GLY A 55 24.78 10.22 1.73
N TRP A 56 25.25 9.42 0.76
CA TRP A 56 24.85 9.53 -0.65
C TRP A 56 23.39 9.12 -0.89
N LEU A 57 22.79 8.34 0.02
CA LEU A 57 21.37 8.01 0.00
C LEU A 57 20.47 9.24 0.23
N GLY A 58 21.07 10.34 0.71
CA GLY A 58 20.40 11.59 0.96
C GLY A 58 19.46 11.56 2.17
N PRO A 59 18.54 12.54 2.30
CA PRO A 59 17.58 12.56 3.38
C PRO A 59 16.69 11.31 3.38
N MET A 60 16.53 10.71 4.56
CA MET A 60 15.75 9.50 4.80
C MET A 60 14.63 9.78 5.80
N ARG A 61 13.45 9.19 5.56
CA ARG A 61 12.30 9.17 6.47
C ARG A 61 11.93 7.72 6.78
N LEU A 62 11.64 7.46 8.05
CA LEU A 62 11.21 6.16 8.55
C LEU A 62 9.79 6.26 9.06
N GLU A 63 9.01 5.23 8.79
CA GLU A 63 7.66 5.05 9.30
C GLU A 63 7.42 3.58 9.65
N TRP A 64 6.82 3.34 10.80
CA TRP A 64 6.39 2.02 11.24
C TRP A 64 5.04 2.12 11.92
N PHE A 65 4.22 1.08 11.80
CA PHE A 65 2.97 0.98 12.53
C PHE A 65 2.61 -0.47 12.87
N LEU A 66 1.79 -0.61 13.91
CA LEU A 66 1.05 -1.83 14.24
C LEU A 66 -0.42 -1.44 14.44
N GLY A 67 -1.27 -1.91 13.53
CA GLY A 67 -2.70 -1.69 13.51
C GLY A 67 -3.50 -2.96 13.76
N GLN A 68 -4.69 -2.82 14.31
CA GLN A 68 -5.66 -3.91 14.42
C GLN A 68 -6.74 -3.69 13.35
N LEU A 69 -6.90 -4.68 12.46
CA LEU A 69 -7.99 -4.70 11.49
C LEU A 69 -9.30 -5.02 12.20
N ASP A 70 -10.42 -4.81 11.52
CA ASP A 70 -11.75 -5.08 12.07
C ASP A 70 -12.69 -5.63 10.99
N GLY A 71 -13.74 -6.33 11.42
CA GLY A 71 -14.76 -6.89 10.54
C GLY A 71 -14.43 -8.25 9.90
N HIS A 72 -13.27 -8.84 10.18
CA HIS A 72 -12.98 -10.22 9.73
C HIS A 72 -13.89 -11.21 10.46
N GLN A 73 -14.46 -12.13 9.70
CA GLN A 73 -15.41 -13.15 10.15
C GLN A 73 -14.81 -14.56 10.11
N PHE A 74 -13.77 -14.77 9.30
CA PHE A 74 -13.21 -16.09 9.06
C PHE A 74 -11.68 -16.10 9.08
N VAL A 75 -11.10 -17.14 9.66
CA VAL A 75 -9.67 -17.48 9.57
C VAL A 75 -9.56 -18.98 9.29
N PHE A 76 -8.63 -19.39 8.43
CA PHE A 76 -8.33 -20.79 8.18
C PHE A 76 -7.06 -21.20 8.91
N GLN A 77 -7.09 -22.26 9.71
CA GLN A 77 -5.89 -22.87 10.28
C GLN A 77 -5.73 -24.30 9.78
N THR A 78 -4.47 -24.74 9.64
CA THR A 78 -4.17 -26.09 9.15
C THR A 78 -4.72 -27.15 10.12
N ASP A 79 -4.64 -26.92 11.43
CA ASP A 79 -5.05 -27.89 12.45
C ASP A 79 -6.58 -27.94 12.67
N THR A 80 -7.27 -26.81 12.54
CA THR A 80 -8.70 -26.69 12.89
C THR A 80 -9.62 -26.43 11.70
N GLY A 81 -9.06 -26.21 10.51
CA GLY A 81 -9.81 -25.76 9.33
C GLY A 81 -10.31 -24.32 9.44
N ILE A 82 -11.41 -24.01 8.75
CA ILE A 82 -12.04 -22.68 8.79
C ILE A 82 -12.71 -22.47 10.16
N VAL A 83 -12.32 -21.41 10.84
CA VAL A 83 -12.91 -20.92 12.09
C VAL A 83 -13.60 -19.59 11.82
N GLY A 84 -14.90 -19.49 12.13
CA GLY A 84 -15.66 -18.28 11.90
C GLY A 84 -17.16 -18.53 11.73
N GLN A 85 -17.93 -17.45 11.65
CA GLN A 85 -19.37 -17.51 11.42
C GLN A 85 -19.82 -16.31 10.57
N PHE A 86 -20.66 -16.57 9.56
CA PHE A 86 -21.22 -15.52 8.72
C PHE A 86 -21.99 -14.48 9.55
N GLY A 87 -21.74 -13.20 9.27
CA GLY A 87 -22.39 -12.08 9.94
C GLY A 87 -21.89 -11.81 11.35
N ARG A 88 -20.89 -12.56 11.85
CA ARG A 88 -20.29 -12.34 13.16
C ARG A 88 -18.77 -12.14 13.03
N PRO A 89 -18.22 -10.99 13.45
CA PRO A 89 -16.79 -10.80 13.46
C PRO A 89 -16.11 -11.73 14.47
N LEU A 90 -14.87 -12.13 14.18
CA LEU A 90 -14.02 -12.91 15.08
C LEU A 90 -13.81 -12.16 16.41
N ASP A 91 -13.81 -12.91 17.51
CA ASP A 91 -13.54 -12.34 18.85
C ASP A 91 -12.12 -11.75 18.93
N ARG A 92 -11.18 -12.25 18.10
CA ARG A 92 -9.84 -11.67 17.91
C ARG A 92 -9.65 -11.32 16.45
N GLN A 93 -9.50 -10.03 16.18
CA GLN A 93 -9.23 -9.54 14.84
C GLN A 93 -7.73 -9.63 14.48
N PRO A 94 -7.38 -9.81 13.19
CA PRO A 94 -6.01 -9.79 12.71
C PRO A 94 -5.31 -8.45 12.95
N PHE A 95 -3.98 -8.49 13.02
CA PHE A 95 -3.13 -7.31 13.10
C PHE A 95 -2.42 -7.07 11.78
N LEU A 96 -2.36 -5.80 11.36
CA LEU A 96 -1.59 -5.33 10.23
C LEU A 96 -0.38 -4.55 10.75
N GLN A 97 0.82 -5.04 10.49
CA GLN A 97 2.04 -4.28 10.73
C GLN A 97 2.62 -3.75 9.43
N GLY A 98 3.36 -2.64 9.50
CA GLY A 98 4.02 -2.11 8.32
C GLY A 98 5.23 -1.26 8.64
N GLN A 99 6.20 -1.29 7.73
CA GLN A 99 7.41 -0.47 7.73
C GLN A 99 7.58 0.20 6.36
N LYS A 100 8.02 1.46 6.38
CA LYS A 100 8.38 2.21 5.17
C LYS A 100 9.64 3.03 5.40
N ILE A 101 10.56 2.93 4.44
CA ILE A 101 11.80 3.71 4.37
C ILE A 101 11.77 4.50 3.08
N SER A 102 11.75 5.83 3.18
CA SER A 102 11.80 6.75 2.03
C SER A 102 13.14 7.45 1.98
N LEU A 103 13.75 7.52 0.80
CA LEU A 103 15.09 8.04 0.56
C LEU A 103 15.05 9.07 -0.56
N LYS A 104 15.91 10.09 -0.46
CA LYS A 104 16.04 11.15 -1.47
C LYS A 104 17.51 11.33 -1.89
N PRO A 105 18.06 10.44 -2.73
CA PRO A 105 19.48 10.52 -3.12
C PRO A 105 19.81 11.79 -3.90
N THR A 106 18.85 12.32 -4.68
CA THR A 106 19.06 13.53 -5.48
C THR A 106 17.92 14.53 -5.31
N ARG A 107 18.08 15.75 -5.84
CA ARG A 107 17.00 16.76 -5.86
C ARG A 107 15.81 16.35 -6.73
N ASN A 108 16.01 15.40 -7.64
CA ASN A 108 15.04 15.00 -8.65
C ASN A 108 14.47 13.60 -8.41
N PHE A 109 15.08 12.78 -7.57
CA PHE A 109 14.71 11.39 -7.37
C PHE A 109 14.48 11.09 -5.89
N GLU A 110 13.28 10.59 -5.60
CA GLU A 110 12.87 10.03 -4.33
C GLU A 110 12.38 8.61 -4.58
N PHE A 111 12.68 7.70 -3.69
CA PHE A 111 12.13 6.34 -3.73
C PHE A 111 11.89 5.83 -2.31
N SER A 112 11.00 4.87 -2.18
CA SER A 112 10.76 4.19 -0.92
C SER A 112 10.69 2.69 -1.11
N VAL A 113 11.04 1.98 -0.04
CA VAL A 113 10.74 0.56 0.13
C VAL A 113 9.79 0.42 1.31
N SER A 114 8.83 -0.47 1.18
CA SER A 114 7.83 -0.73 2.21
C SER A 114 7.54 -2.22 2.31
N SER A 115 7.08 -2.64 3.46
CA SER A 115 6.60 -4.00 3.69
C SER A 115 5.50 -3.97 4.72
N THR A 116 4.50 -4.83 4.53
CA THR A 116 3.38 -4.99 5.44
C THR A 116 3.09 -6.46 5.66
N THR A 117 2.64 -6.81 6.86
CA THR A 117 2.27 -8.19 7.21
C THR A 117 0.93 -8.18 7.94
N VAL A 118 -0.02 -9.00 7.49
CA VAL A 118 -1.23 -9.32 8.25
C VAL A 118 -0.99 -10.64 8.98
N PHE A 119 -1.15 -10.65 10.29
CA PHE A 119 -0.85 -11.81 11.13
C PHE A 119 -1.77 -11.87 12.35
N ALA A 120 -1.78 -13.03 13.03
CA ALA A 120 -2.67 -13.32 14.15
C ALA A 120 -4.18 -13.20 13.78
N GLY A 121 -5.07 -13.26 14.77
CA GLY A 121 -6.52 -13.28 14.58
C GLY A 121 -7.10 -14.68 14.73
N GLY A 122 -8.40 -14.74 15.08
CA GLY A 122 -9.09 -15.98 15.39
C GLY A 122 -8.39 -16.74 16.54
N PRO A 123 -8.05 -18.04 16.36
CA PRO A 123 -7.33 -18.80 17.39
C PRO A 123 -5.88 -18.31 17.60
N GLY A 124 -5.27 -17.67 16.61
CA GLY A 124 -3.92 -17.09 16.69
C GLY A 124 -3.90 -15.80 17.52
N ALA A 125 -3.29 -15.84 18.70
CA ALA A 125 -3.18 -14.66 19.56
C ALA A 125 -2.04 -13.71 19.14
N LEU A 126 -2.23 -12.42 19.39
CA LEU A 126 -1.12 -11.46 19.38
C LEU A 126 -0.22 -11.72 20.60
N THR A 127 1.00 -12.16 20.33
CA THR A 127 2.04 -12.39 21.33
C THR A 127 3.36 -11.80 20.81
N TRP A 128 4.36 -11.63 21.68
CA TRP A 128 5.69 -11.24 21.23
C TRP A 128 6.29 -12.23 20.21
N HIS A 129 5.97 -13.52 20.33
CA HIS A 129 6.41 -14.53 19.39
C HIS A 129 5.80 -14.33 18.00
N THR A 130 4.47 -14.21 17.91
CA THR A 130 3.78 -14.01 16.63
C THR A 130 4.12 -12.65 16.00
N PHE A 131 4.28 -11.60 16.82
CA PHE A 131 4.74 -10.29 16.36
C PHE A 131 6.16 -10.33 15.78
N LEU A 132 7.14 -10.88 16.49
CA LEU A 132 8.51 -10.99 15.97
C LEU A 132 8.59 -11.90 14.74
N ARG A 133 7.78 -12.95 14.68
CA ARG A 133 7.68 -13.84 13.53
C ARG A 133 7.10 -13.16 12.29
N SER A 134 6.25 -12.15 12.45
CA SER A 134 5.70 -11.37 11.33
C SER A 134 6.74 -10.59 10.50
N TYR A 135 7.98 -10.48 11.00
CA TYR A 135 9.12 -9.93 10.27
C TYR A 135 9.98 -11.00 9.56
N SER A 136 9.66 -12.28 9.75
CA SER A 136 10.40 -13.37 9.12
C SER A 136 10.35 -13.26 7.60
N LEU A 137 11.45 -13.63 6.96
CA LEU A 137 11.57 -13.76 5.51
C LEU A 137 11.22 -15.16 4.99
N GLY A 138 11.14 -16.18 5.87
CA GLY A 138 10.85 -17.56 5.48
C GLY A 138 9.39 -17.77 5.07
N ASN A 139 9.15 -18.66 4.10
CA ASN A 139 7.81 -19.08 3.69
C ASN A 139 7.50 -20.45 4.31
N THR A 140 6.34 -20.58 4.94
CA THR A 140 5.77 -21.89 5.31
C THR A 140 4.78 -22.31 4.23
N LEU A 141 4.85 -23.57 3.79
CA LEU A 141 3.99 -24.10 2.72
C LEU A 141 2.50 -24.19 3.11
N HIS A 142 2.18 -24.11 4.41
CA HIS A 142 0.82 -24.22 4.93
C HIS A 142 0.46 -22.96 5.71
N GLY A 143 -0.53 -22.22 5.21
CA GLY A 143 -1.09 -21.06 5.91
C GLY A 143 -1.81 -21.50 7.20
N GLY A 144 -1.65 -20.72 8.27
CA GLY A 144 -2.29 -20.95 9.56
C GLY A 144 -1.71 -22.10 10.40
N ASP A 145 -0.46 -22.50 10.16
CA ASP A 145 0.34 -23.30 11.10
C ASP A 145 0.93 -22.41 12.21
N VAL A 146 1.34 -22.99 13.34
CA VAL A 146 2.11 -22.34 14.41
C VAL A 146 3.37 -21.65 13.85
N GLY A 147 3.89 -22.18 12.74
CA GLY A 147 5.01 -21.69 11.95
C GLY A 147 4.77 -20.41 11.15
N ASP A 148 3.52 -20.02 10.91
CA ASP A 148 3.16 -19.04 9.87
C ASP A 148 3.57 -17.60 10.24
N PRO A 149 4.39 -16.92 9.41
CA PRO A 149 4.71 -15.51 9.60
C PRO A 149 3.54 -14.56 9.25
N GLY A 150 2.48 -15.07 8.63
CA GLY A 150 1.34 -14.30 8.15
C GLY A 150 1.51 -13.86 6.69
N ASP A 151 0.55 -13.06 6.26
CA ASP A 151 0.37 -12.61 4.89
C ASP A 151 1.19 -11.37 4.59
N ARG A 152 2.27 -11.52 3.81
CA ARG A 152 3.33 -10.52 3.63
C ARG A 152 3.32 -9.90 2.24
N ARG A 153 3.52 -8.58 2.23
CA ARG A 153 3.69 -7.78 1.03
C ARG A 153 4.97 -6.99 1.09
N SER A 154 5.58 -6.79 -0.07
CA SER A 154 6.68 -5.86 -0.27
C SER A 154 6.32 -4.88 -1.37
N GLY A 155 6.66 -3.60 -1.15
CA GLY A 155 6.31 -2.52 -2.05
C GLY A 155 7.47 -1.58 -2.29
N VAL A 156 7.54 -1.01 -3.49
CA VAL A 156 8.45 0.07 -3.83
C VAL A 156 7.67 1.20 -4.46
N ASP A 157 8.12 2.42 -4.21
CA ASP A 157 7.59 3.59 -4.89
C ASP A 157 8.71 4.55 -5.27
N PHE A 158 8.45 5.38 -6.28
CA PHE A 158 9.39 6.40 -6.69
C PHE A 158 8.69 7.65 -7.23
N SER A 159 9.38 8.78 -7.13
CA SER A 159 9.04 10.02 -7.80
C SER A 159 10.30 10.59 -8.46
N TYR A 160 10.21 10.87 -9.75
CA TYR A 160 11.29 11.37 -10.58
C TYR A 160 10.89 12.62 -11.34
N ARG A 161 11.54 13.75 -11.02
CA ARG A 161 11.42 15.02 -11.75
C ARG A 161 12.43 15.04 -12.89
N ILE A 162 11.95 15.14 -14.12
CA ILE A 162 12.83 15.03 -15.30
C ILE A 162 13.82 16.19 -15.31
N PRO A 163 15.14 15.95 -15.39
CA PRO A 163 16.12 17.00 -15.65
C PRO A 163 15.75 17.86 -16.87
N GLY A 164 15.98 19.16 -16.80
CA GLY A 164 15.54 20.11 -17.85
C GLY A 164 14.05 20.48 -17.82
N MET A 165 13.17 19.55 -17.43
CA MET A 165 11.71 19.76 -17.30
C MET A 165 11.20 19.65 -15.86
N ARG A 166 12.08 19.72 -14.86
CA ARG A 166 11.77 19.39 -13.45
C ARG A 166 10.67 20.26 -12.81
N ASN A 167 10.39 21.41 -13.40
CA ASN A 167 9.34 22.35 -12.97
C ASN A 167 8.03 22.18 -13.76
N TRP A 168 7.97 21.20 -14.66
CA TRP A 168 6.92 20.99 -15.65
C TRP A 168 6.48 19.53 -15.75
N LEU A 169 7.32 18.56 -15.40
CA LEU A 169 7.02 17.15 -15.62
C LEU A 169 7.64 16.27 -14.53
N THR A 170 6.79 15.49 -13.87
CA THR A 170 7.17 14.48 -12.87
C THR A 170 6.57 13.13 -13.24
N PHE A 171 7.39 12.10 -13.25
CA PHE A 171 6.98 10.70 -13.32
C PHE A 171 6.99 10.12 -11.91
N TYR A 172 6.04 9.28 -11.60
CA TYR A 172 6.01 8.56 -10.34
C TYR A 172 5.29 7.24 -10.52
N GLY A 173 5.50 6.34 -9.58
CA GLY A 173 4.80 5.07 -9.58
C GLY A 173 5.04 4.31 -8.29
N ASP A 174 4.22 3.30 -8.10
CA ASP A 174 4.34 2.32 -7.06
C ASP A 174 4.10 0.92 -7.62
N ALA A 175 4.76 -0.04 -7.01
CA ALA A 175 4.55 -1.44 -7.27
C ALA A 175 4.54 -2.19 -5.95
N PHE A 176 3.76 -3.26 -5.88
CA PHE A 176 3.89 -4.21 -4.78
C PHE A 176 3.70 -5.63 -5.28
N THR A 177 4.21 -6.56 -4.49
CA THR A 177 4.13 -7.99 -4.74
C THR A 177 3.68 -8.70 -3.46
N GLU A 178 2.97 -9.80 -3.65
CA GLU A 178 2.64 -10.77 -2.60
C GLU A 178 3.73 -11.83 -2.58
N ASP A 179 4.14 -12.28 -1.40
CA ASP A 179 5.04 -13.44 -1.17
C ASP A 179 6.46 -13.38 -1.79
N GLU A 180 6.79 -12.36 -2.60
CA GLU A 180 8.12 -12.12 -3.13
C GLU A 180 8.88 -11.01 -2.36
N PHE A 181 10.21 -11.07 -2.36
CA PHE A 181 11.06 -10.16 -1.59
C PHE A 181 10.94 -8.69 -1.98
N SER A 182 10.75 -8.43 -3.27
CA SER A 182 10.65 -7.07 -3.79
C SER A 182 10.05 -7.07 -5.19
N PRO A 183 9.16 -6.12 -5.51
CA PRO A 183 8.65 -5.96 -6.88
C PRO A 183 9.75 -5.56 -7.89
N LEU A 184 10.92 -5.07 -7.44
CA LEU A 184 12.05 -4.81 -8.34
C LEU A 184 12.75 -6.10 -8.79
N GLY A 185 12.75 -7.15 -7.95
CA GLY A 185 13.28 -8.46 -8.30
C GLY A 185 12.28 -9.29 -9.13
N TYR A 186 10.99 -9.05 -8.92
CA TYR A 186 9.89 -9.81 -9.53
C TYR A 186 8.85 -8.90 -10.21
N PRO A 187 9.26 -8.00 -11.14
CA PRO A 187 8.33 -7.03 -11.74
C PRO A 187 7.20 -7.71 -12.52
N ARG A 188 7.46 -8.93 -13.03
CA ARG A 188 6.49 -9.76 -13.75
C ARG A 188 5.38 -10.36 -12.86
N LYS A 189 5.61 -10.42 -11.54
CA LYS A 189 4.69 -10.93 -10.52
C LYS A 189 4.19 -9.82 -9.59
N SER A 190 4.23 -8.57 -10.05
CA SER A 190 3.91 -7.40 -9.25
C SER A 190 2.68 -6.68 -9.79
N ALA A 191 1.89 -6.12 -8.89
CA ALA A 191 0.96 -5.06 -9.21
C ALA A 191 1.76 -3.78 -9.44
N ILE A 192 1.43 -3.03 -10.47
CA ILE A 192 2.18 -1.83 -10.87
C ILE A 192 1.20 -0.73 -11.19
N ARG A 193 1.51 0.48 -10.70
CA ARG A 193 0.80 1.70 -11.04
C ARG A 193 1.80 2.83 -11.25
N GLY A 194 1.50 3.68 -12.22
CA GLY A 194 2.35 4.80 -12.58
C GLY A 194 1.52 6.02 -12.91
N GLY A 195 2.18 7.17 -12.95
CA GLY A 195 1.56 8.42 -13.31
C GLY A 195 2.53 9.47 -13.78
N VAL A 196 1.94 10.46 -14.44
CA VAL A 196 2.59 11.66 -14.94
C VAL A 196 1.87 12.85 -14.33
N TYR A 197 2.63 13.84 -13.89
CA TYR A 197 2.08 15.11 -13.42
C TYR A 197 2.76 16.30 -14.07
N MET A 198 1.93 17.16 -14.66
CA MET A 198 2.29 18.45 -15.21
C MET A 198 1.61 19.55 -14.37
N PRO A 199 2.34 20.29 -13.52
CA PRO A 199 1.75 21.36 -12.69
C PRO A 199 1.25 22.56 -13.51
N ARG A 200 1.64 22.65 -14.79
CA ARG A 200 1.21 23.66 -15.75
C ARG A 200 1.38 23.11 -17.15
N ILE A 201 0.33 23.16 -17.95
CA ILE A 201 0.40 22.80 -19.37
C ILE A 201 1.08 23.94 -20.13
N PRO A 202 2.00 23.67 -21.08
CA PRO A 202 2.56 24.69 -21.95
C PRO A 202 1.46 25.53 -22.62
N GLY A 203 1.56 26.86 -22.52
CA GLY A 203 0.55 27.79 -23.01
C GLY A 203 -0.63 28.06 -22.05
N PHE A 204 -0.85 27.22 -21.02
CA PHE A 204 -1.95 27.35 -20.07
C PHE A 204 -1.44 27.30 -18.61
N PRO A 205 -0.84 28.39 -18.08
CA PRO A 205 -0.10 28.37 -16.81
C PRO A 205 -0.95 28.10 -15.56
N LYS A 206 -2.28 28.20 -15.66
CA LYS A 206 -3.24 27.93 -14.57
C LYS A 206 -3.87 26.54 -14.65
N LEU A 207 -3.49 25.73 -15.63
CA LEU A 207 -4.07 24.41 -15.89
C LEU A 207 -3.03 23.34 -15.58
N ASP A 208 -3.32 22.46 -14.62
CA ASP A 208 -2.53 21.25 -14.39
C ASP A 208 -3.11 20.04 -15.13
N LEU A 209 -2.30 19.01 -15.31
CA LEU A 209 -2.74 17.72 -15.83
C LEU A 209 -2.06 16.60 -15.05
N ARG A 210 -2.88 15.63 -14.65
CA ARG A 210 -2.42 14.37 -14.07
C ARG A 210 -3.08 13.20 -14.79
N LEU A 211 -2.26 12.22 -15.11
CA LEU A 211 -2.66 10.93 -15.65
C LEU A 211 -2.04 9.86 -14.75
N GLU A 212 -2.86 8.94 -14.26
CA GLU A 212 -2.43 7.77 -13.53
C GLU A 212 -3.06 6.53 -14.14
N GLY A 213 -2.33 5.42 -14.18
CA GLY A 213 -2.84 4.15 -14.67
C GLY A 213 -2.04 2.99 -14.11
N GLY A 214 -2.67 1.82 -14.02
CA GLY A 214 -2.02 0.65 -13.45
C GLY A 214 -2.84 -0.61 -13.60
N SER A 215 -2.24 -1.69 -13.10
CA SER A 215 -2.81 -3.03 -13.14
C SER A 215 -2.45 -3.78 -11.85
N THR A 216 -3.43 -4.46 -11.28
CA THR A 216 -3.25 -5.55 -10.30
C THR A 216 -3.43 -6.92 -10.96
N VAL A 217 -3.31 -6.99 -12.29
CA VAL A 217 -3.13 -8.22 -13.06
C VAL A 217 -1.65 -8.34 -13.41
N PRO A 218 -0.92 -9.30 -12.82
CA PRO A 218 0.50 -9.47 -13.09
C PRO A 218 0.69 -10.03 -14.51
N PRO A 219 1.68 -9.55 -15.28
CA PRO A 219 1.83 -9.95 -16.68
C PRO A 219 2.30 -11.40 -16.87
N ASP A 220 3.01 -11.99 -15.90
CA ASP A 220 3.59 -13.33 -16.02
C ASP A 220 3.68 -13.98 -14.63
N PHE A 221 2.49 -14.29 -14.09
CA PHE A 221 2.32 -15.02 -12.83
C PHE A 221 1.18 -16.05 -12.99
N SER A 222 1.52 -17.19 -13.60
CA SER A 222 0.58 -18.30 -13.80
C SER A 222 -0.11 -18.70 -12.49
N GLY A 223 -1.44 -18.76 -12.51
CA GLY A 223 -2.27 -19.09 -11.34
C GLY A 223 -2.66 -17.89 -10.46
N CYS A 224 -2.13 -16.68 -10.70
CA CYS A 224 -2.50 -15.47 -9.96
C CYS A 224 -3.61 -14.68 -10.67
N ASN A 225 -4.79 -15.26 -10.81
CA ASN A 225 -5.98 -14.51 -11.25
C ASN A 225 -6.63 -13.86 -10.03
N GLY A 226 -6.30 -12.59 -9.76
CA GLY A 226 -6.81 -11.85 -8.60
C GLY A 226 -6.25 -12.30 -7.26
N CYS A 227 -4.98 -12.74 -7.22
CA CYS A 227 -4.32 -13.20 -6.00
C CYS A 227 -3.80 -12.05 -5.09
N PHE A 228 -3.73 -10.82 -5.60
CA PHE A 228 -3.44 -9.65 -4.76
C PHE A 228 -4.55 -9.40 -3.73
N TYR A 229 -4.16 -8.93 -2.55
CA TYR A 229 -5.05 -8.57 -1.42
C TYR A 229 -5.83 -9.74 -0.78
N VAL A 230 -5.46 -10.98 -1.08
CA VAL A 230 -6.06 -12.17 -0.47
C VAL A 230 -5.00 -13.11 0.07
N ASN A 231 -5.43 -13.96 0.99
CA ASN A 231 -4.58 -14.98 1.59
C ASN A 231 -5.43 -16.19 1.99
N GLY A 232 -4.86 -17.39 1.91
CA GLY A 232 -5.57 -18.62 2.32
C GLY A 232 -5.92 -18.65 3.82
N HIS A 233 -5.08 -18.04 4.67
CA HIS A 233 -5.31 -17.92 6.11
C HIS A 233 -6.46 -16.96 6.46
N TYR A 234 -6.72 -15.95 5.63
CA TYR A 234 -7.78 -14.95 5.79
C TYR A 234 -8.75 -14.98 4.61
N PRO A 235 -9.67 -15.97 4.58
CA PRO A 235 -10.50 -16.25 3.41
C PRO A 235 -11.54 -15.16 3.10
N ASP A 236 -11.87 -14.29 4.07
CA ASP A 236 -12.72 -13.12 3.87
C ASP A 236 -12.00 -11.94 3.19
N GLY A 237 -10.68 -12.04 3.00
CA GLY A 237 -9.82 -11.04 2.41
C GLY A 237 -8.85 -10.49 3.45
N SER A 238 -7.56 -10.78 3.30
CA SER A 238 -6.55 -10.45 4.30
C SER A 238 -6.30 -8.95 4.46
N TYR A 239 -6.51 -8.17 3.41
CA TYR A 239 -6.15 -6.75 3.37
C TYR A 239 -7.35 -5.81 3.47
N LEU A 240 -8.39 -6.24 4.17
CA LEU A 240 -9.63 -5.50 4.38
C LEU A 240 -9.68 -4.89 5.79
N ASN A 241 -10.36 -3.76 5.93
CA ASN A 241 -10.77 -3.21 7.20
C ASN A 241 -12.25 -2.83 7.11
N LEU A 242 -13.09 -3.42 7.96
CA LEU A 242 -14.55 -3.30 7.92
C LEU A 242 -15.14 -3.61 6.54
N GLY A 243 -14.58 -4.63 5.86
CA GLY A 243 -14.98 -5.04 4.52
C GLY A 243 -14.50 -4.14 3.38
N SER A 244 -13.83 -3.02 3.68
CA SER A 244 -13.25 -2.13 2.67
C SER A 244 -11.77 -2.41 2.47
N LEU A 245 -11.30 -2.36 1.23
CA LEU A 245 -9.90 -2.65 0.89
C LEU A 245 -8.97 -1.52 1.35
N VAL A 246 -7.95 -1.86 2.14
CA VAL A 246 -6.91 -0.92 2.62
C VAL A 246 -5.99 -0.44 1.48
N GLY A 247 -5.81 -1.27 0.46
CA GLY A 247 -5.03 -0.98 -0.74
C GLY A 247 -5.72 -0.03 -1.72
N SER A 248 -5.41 -0.16 -3.01
CA SER A 248 -5.90 0.74 -4.06
C SER A 248 -7.35 0.44 -4.48
N TRP A 249 -8.06 1.47 -4.96
CA TRP A 249 -9.36 1.35 -5.62
C TRP A 249 -9.36 0.41 -6.85
N LEU A 250 -8.20 0.15 -7.45
CA LEU A 250 -8.07 -0.85 -8.52
C LEU A 250 -8.58 -2.23 -8.08
N GLY A 251 -8.46 -2.55 -6.79
CA GLY A 251 -8.92 -3.82 -6.25
C GLY A 251 -8.16 -5.02 -6.82
N ARG A 252 -8.83 -6.16 -6.85
CA ARG A 252 -8.27 -7.44 -7.29
C ARG A 252 -8.45 -7.61 -8.79
N ALA A 253 -7.40 -8.04 -9.48
CA ALA A 253 -7.39 -8.23 -10.93
C ALA A 253 -7.97 -7.02 -11.70
N GLY A 254 -7.70 -5.81 -11.21
CA GLY A 254 -8.20 -4.58 -11.79
C GLY A 254 -7.16 -3.92 -12.66
N GLN A 255 -7.60 -3.40 -13.79
CA GLN A 255 -6.85 -2.50 -14.65
C GLN A 255 -7.61 -1.17 -14.67
N GLY A 256 -6.91 -0.05 -14.70
CA GLY A 256 -7.62 1.21 -14.75
C GLY A 256 -6.73 2.42 -14.88
N GLU A 257 -7.39 3.50 -15.26
CA GLU A 257 -6.80 4.79 -15.52
C GLU A 257 -7.64 5.90 -14.90
N GLN A 258 -6.96 6.98 -14.55
CA GLN A 258 -7.57 8.16 -14.00
C GLN A 258 -6.86 9.39 -14.55
N VAL A 259 -7.65 10.32 -15.08
CA VAL A 259 -7.19 11.59 -15.60
C VAL A 259 -7.89 12.69 -14.85
N TRP A 260 -7.15 13.68 -14.40
CA TRP A 260 -7.76 14.90 -13.91
C TRP A 260 -6.92 16.12 -14.22
N SER A 261 -7.63 17.22 -14.38
CA SER A 261 -7.08 18.51 -14.71
C SER A 261 -7.78 19.58 -13.91
N THR A 262 -6.98 20.44 -13.30
CA THR A 262 -7.44 21.51 -12.42
C THR A 262 -7.08 22.84 -13.04
N TYR A 263 -8.10 23.68 -13.26
CA TYR A 263 -7.92 25.08 -13.60
C TYR A 263 -8.00 25.95 -12.33
N TRP A 264 -6.92 26.67 -12.04
CA TRP A 264 -6.80 27.53 -10.85
C TRP A 264 -7.24 28.96 -11.16
N LEU A 265 -8.46 29.33 -10.74
CA LEU A 265 -8.99 30.70 -10.88
C LEU A 265 -8.19 31.67 -9.99
N SER A 266 -7.86 31.22 -8.78
CA SER A 266 -7.00 31.90 -7.79
C SER A 266 -6.26 30.86 -6.95
N SER A 267 -5.48 31.29 -5.96
CA SER A 267 -4.83 30.38 -5.00
C SER A 267 -5.80 29.57 -4.13
N ARG A 268 -7.08 29.95 -4.06
CA ARG A 268 -8.11 29.29 -3.24
C ARG A 268 -9.31 28.76 -4.02
N ASN A 269 -9.51 29.22 -5.26
CA ASN A 269 -10.64 28.86 -6.10
C ASN A 269 -10.15 28.07 -7.32
N LYS A 270 -10.74 26.89 -7.56
CA LYS A 270 -10.35 25.98 -8.63
C LYS A 270 -11.55 25.25 -9.21
N ILE A 271 -11.45 24.86 -10.47
CA ILE A 271 -12.38 23.95 -11.16
C ILE A 271 -11.57 22.71 -11.52
N GLN A 272 -12.08 21.52 -11.19
CA GLN A 272 -11.41 20.26 -11.51
C GLN A 272 -12.34 19.37 -12.32
N PHE A 273 -11.80 18.82 -13.40
CA PHE A 273 -12.43 17.76 -14.16
C PHE A 273 -11.67 16.47 -13.88
N GLN A 274 -12.41 15.39 -13.62
CA GLN A 274 -11.86 14.09 -13.32
C GLN A 274 -12.63 13.01 -14.08
N PHE A 275 -11.88 12.11 -14.68
CA PHE A 275 -12.37 10.91 -15.33
C PHE A 275 -11.62 9.71 -14.73
N ARG A 276 -12.35 8.64 -14.44
CA ARG A 276 -11.80 7.37 -13.97
C ARG A 276 -12.50 6.25 -14.72
N HIS A 277 -11.73 5.28 -15.16
CA HIS A 277 -12.21 4.03 -15.74
C HIS A 277 -11.48 2.86 -15.09
N GLN A 278 -12.22 1.80 -14.83
CA GLN A 278 -11.75 0.56 -14.23
C GLN A 278 -12.28 -0.60 -15.04
N LYS A 279 -11.48 -1.65 -15.18
CA LYS A 279 -11.92 -2.92 -15.72
C LYS A 279 -11.43 -4.04 -14.82
N VAL A 280 -12.29 -5.02 -14.55
CA VAL A 280 -11.89 -6.26 -13.87
C VAL A 280 -11.56 -7.33 -14.90
N ASP A 281 -10.48 -8.07 -14.66
CA ASP A 281 -10.01 -9.12 -15.56
C ASP A 281 -11.03 -10.27 -15.69
N GLY A 282 -11.27 -10.68 -16.93
CA GLY A 282 -12.24 -11.73 -17.26
C GLY A 282 -11.81 -13.12 -16.80
N ASP A 283 -10.50 -13.36 -16.64
CA ASP A 283 -9.96 -14.63 -16.14
C ASP A 283 -10.11 -14.75 -14.61
N TYR A 284 -10.36 -13.64 -13.92
CA TYR A 284 -10.68 -13.62 -12.49
C TYR A 284 -12.19 -13.66 -12.23
N LEU A 285 -12.94 -12.78 -12.89
CA LEU A 285 -14.40 -12.72 -12.81
C LEU A 285 -14.97 -12.84 -14.23
N PRO A 286 -15.54 -14.00 -14.62
CA PRO A 286 -16.20 -14.14 -15.91
C PRO A 286 -17.28 -13.06 -16.06
N GLN A 287 -17.25 -12.32 -17.18
CA GLN A 287 -18.05 -11.09 -17.40
C GLN A 287 -17.58 -9.84 -16.62
N GLY A 288 -16.31 -9.80 -16.20
CA GLY A 288 -15.68 -8.63 -15.59
C GLY A 288 -15.97 -7.35 -16.38
N GLY A 289 -16.64 -6.41 -15.73
CA GLY A 289 -17.19 -5.20 -16.34
C GLY A 289 -16.22 -4.02 -16.36
N THR A 290 -16.71 -2.93 -16.96
CA THR A 290 -16.13 -1.57 -16.98
C THR A 290 -17.00 -0.61 -16.21
#